data_AF-A0A1F5PJC6-F1
#
_entry.id   AF-A0A1F5PJC6-F1
#
_cell.length_a   1.000
_cell.length_b   1.000
_cell.length_c   1.000
_cell.angle_alpha   90.00
_cell.angle_beta   90.00
_cell.angle_gamma   90.00
#
_symmetry.space_group_name_H-M   'P 1'
#
loop_
_entity.id
_entity.type
_entity.pdbx_description
1 polymer ?
#
loop_
_entity_poly.entity_id
_entity_poly.type
_entity_poly.pdbx_seq_one_letter_code
_entity_poly.pdbx_strand_id
1 'polypeptide(L)'
;MGFPTANFDLAQEVKDGIYVGLANNRPSLVFIGSNLTFGETVRHGEVHILDYNGDLYGQEIEVEILKKIRENKKFDSQSELVEQMKKDEKAAREFFGSNSRE
;
A
#
# COMPACT_ATOMS: atom_id res chain seq x y z
N MET A 1 13.73 11.53 1.97
CA MET A 1 12.68 10.73 2.64
C MET A 1 11.60 10.47 1.62
N GLY A 2 11.80 9.50 0.74
CA GLY A 2 10.85 9.14 -0.32
C GLY A 2 10.63 7.65 -0.24
N PHE A 3 9.39 7.23 -0.03
CA PHE A 3 9.02 5.83 -0.09
C PHE A 3 8.95 5.44 -1.58
N PRO A 4 9.64 4.39 -2.05
CA PRO A 4 9.54 3.96 -3.43
C PRO A 4 8.14 3.36 -3.66
N THR A 5 7.26 4.12 -4.29
CA THR A 5 5.90 3.69 -4.66
C THR A 5 5.78 3.50 -6.17
N ALA A 6 5.11 2.43 -6.56
CA ALA A 6 4.77 2.13 -7.96
C ALA A 6 3.24 2.21 -8.15
N ASN A 7 2.80 2.79 -9.28
CA ASN A 7 1.41 3.04 -9.62
C ASN A 7 0.86 1.97 -10.59
N PHE A 8 -0.34 1.44 -10.34
CA PHE A 8 -1.01 0.50 -11.25
C PHE A 8 -2.54 0.71 -11.29
N ASP A 9 -3.16 0.39 -12.43
CA ASP A 9 -4.61 0.43 -12.66
C ASP A 9 -5.28 -0.85 -12.12
N LEU A 10 -6.36 -0.71 -11.34
CA LEU A 10 -7.11 -1.84 -10.78
C LEU A 10 -8.44 -2.07 -11.50
N ALA A 11 -8.66 -3.29 -12.00
CA ALA A 11 -9.85 -3.69 -12.76
C ALA A 11 -11.11 -4.05 -11.92
N GLN A 12 -11.21 -3.65 -10.65
CA GLN A 12 -12.31 -4.10 -9.77
C GLN A 12 -12.65 -3.13 -8.63
N GLU A 13 -13.84 -3.30 -8.05
CA GLU A 13 -14.49 -2.56 -6.94
C GLU A 13 -13.72 -2.61 -5.59
N VAL A 14 -12.39 -2.57 -5.62
CA VAL A 14 -11.57 -2.48 -4.39
C VAL A 14 -11.87 -1.16 -3.70
N LYS A 15 -12.23 -1.23 -2.42
CA LYS A 15 -12.53 -0.05 -1.60
C LYS A 15 -11.25 0.73 -1.32
N ASP A 16 -11.40 2.03 -1.07
CA ASP A 16 -10.26 2.85 -0.68
C ASP A 16 -9.72 2.41 0.69
N GLY A 17 -8.39 2.38 0.82
CA GLY A 17 -7.74 2.08 2.09
C GLY A 17 -6.33 1.54 1.96
N ILE A 18 -5.83 1.07 3.09
CA ILE A 18 -4.52 0.43 3.20
C ILE A 18 -4.72 -1.06 3.36
N TYR A 19 -3.92 -1.80 2.60
CA TYR A 19 -3.91 -3.24 2.51
C TYR A 19 -2.51 -3.77 2.80
N VAL A 20 -2.45 -5.01 3.28
CA VAL A 20 -1.25 -5.83 3.24
C VAL A 20 -1.30 -6.69 2.00
N GLY A 21 -0.16 -6.85 1.35
CA GLY A 21 -0.05 -7.56 0.09
C GLY A 21 1.36 -8.06 -0.19
N LEU A 22 1.53 -8.77 -1.28
CA LEU A 22 2.83 -9.22 -1.77
C LEU A 22 3.17 -8.52 -3.08
N ALA A 23 4.30 -7.83 -3.12
CA ALA A 23 4.86 -7.28 -4.34
C ALA A 23 6.02 -8.15 -4.79
N ASN A 24 5.89 -8.86 -5.92
CA ASN A 24 6.87 -9.86 -6.35
C ASN A 24 7.25 -10.86 -5.22
N ASN A 25 6.23 -11.44 -4.55
CA ASN A 25 6.40 -12.34 -3.39
C ASN A 25 7.10 -11.71 -2.16
N ARG A 26 7.20 -10.37 -2.08
CA ARG A 26 7.75 -9.68 -0.91
C ARG A 26 6.65 -9.01 -0.10
N PRO A 27 6.69 -9.10 1.25
CA PRO A 27 5.80 -8.35 2.13
C PRO A 27 5.71 -6.88 1.74
N SER A 28 4.50 -6.36 1.57
CA SER A 28 4.27 -4.99 1.16
C SER A 28 2.98 -4.41 1.75
N LEU A 29 2.97 -3.09 1.87
CA LEU A 29 1.78 -2.29 2.11
C LEU A 29 1.28 -1.75 0.78
N VAL A 30 -0.03 -1.83 0.56
CA VAL A 30 -0.65 -1.30 -0.65
C VAL A 30 -1.71 -0.29 -0.25
N PHE A 31 -1.53 0.96 -0.65
CA PHE A 31 -2.55 1.98 -0.60
C PHE A 31 -3.36 1.93 -1.89
N ILE A 32 -4.68 1.99 -1.76
CA ILE A 32 -5.60 2.11 -2.88
C ILE A 32 -6.47 3.33 -2.61
N GLY A 33 -6.44 4.28 -3.53
CA GLY A 33 -7.23 5.49 -3.46
C GLY A 33 -7.89 5.80 -4.80
N SER A 34 -9.09 6.35 -4.75
CA SER A 34 -9.76 6.95 -5.90
C SER A 34 -9.52 8.46 -5.91
N ASN A 35 -9.15 9.00 -7.07
CA ASN A 35 -9.10 10.43 -7.28
C ASN A 35 -10.02 10.79 -8.45
N LEU A 36 -10.82 11.83 -8.26
CA LEU A 36 -11.69 12.35 -9.32
C LEU A 36 -10.86 13.30 -10.18
N THR A 37 -10.34 12.81 -11.29
CA THR A 37 -9.51 13.61 -12.20
C THR A 37 -10.27 13.77 -13.50
N PHE A 38 -10.57 15.02 -13.89
CA PHE A 38 -11.34 15.36 -15.10
C PHE A 38 -12.75 14.73 -15.20
N GLY A 39 -13.42 14.49 -14.06
CA GLY A 39 -14.78 13.94 -14.05
C GLY A 39 -14.84 12.42 -14.21
N GLU A 40 -13.69 11.77 -14.36
CA GLU A 40 -13.56 10.32 -14.34
C GLU A 40 -12.97 9.87 -12.99
N THR A 41 -13.55 8.81 -12.41
CA THR A 41 -13.04 8.22 -11.17
C THR A 41 -11.88 7.30 -11.53
N VAL A 42 -10.66 7.81 -11.45
CA VAL A 42 -9.45 7.01 -11.67
C VAL A 42 -8.99 6.46 -10.32
N ARG A 43 -8.75 5.14 -10.27
CA ARG A 43 -8.23 4.47 -9.07
C ARG A 43 -6.74 4.27 -9.22
N HIS A 44 -6.00 4.69 -8.21
CA HIS A 44 -4.56 4.57 -8.17
C HIS A 44 -4.17 3.71 -6.97
N GLY A 45 -3.30 2.73 -7.21
CA GLY A 45 -2.64 1.97 -6.17
C GLY A 45 -1.21 2.48 -5.95
N GLU A 46 -0.77 2.57 -4.71
CA GLU A 46 0.65 2.78 -4.36
C GLU A 46 1.12 1.60 -3.53
N VAL A 47 2.22 0.97 -3.92
CA VAL A 47 2.81 -0.15 -3.15
C VAL A 47 4.12 0.25 -2.49
N HIS A 48 4.24 -0.06 -1.21
CA HIS A 48 5.44 0.09 -0.41
C HIS A 48 5.95 -1.29 0.02
N ILE A 49 7.06 -1.72 -0.56
CA ILE A 49 7.68 -3.01 -0.24
C ILE A 49 8.47 -2.88 1.07
N LEU A 50 8.14 -3.71 2.05
CA LEU A 50 8.82 -3.73 3.35
C LEU A 50 10.29 -4.11 3.16
N ASP A 51 11.19 -3.40 3.85
CA ASP A 51 12.64 -3.62 3.82
C ASP A 51 13.30 -3.44 2.44
N TYR A 52 12.58 -2.87 1.47
CA TYR A 52 13.13 -2.62 0.13
C TYR A 52 13.63 -1.18 0.02
N ASN A 53 14.83 -0.99 -0.52
CA ASN A 53 15.47 0.31 -0.71
C ASN A 53 15.88 0.57 -2.17
N GLY A 54 15.37 -0.21 -3.12
CA GLY A 54 15.64 -0.03 -4.55
C GLY A 54 14.59 0.85 -5.26
N ASP A 55 14.88 1.17 -6.52
CA ASP A 55 13.94 1.84 -7.41
C ASP A 55 13.07 0.82 -8.16
N LEU A 56 11.76 0.97 -8.02
CA LEU A 56 10.76 0.16 -8.76
C LEU A 56 10.38 0.79 -10.12
N TYR A 57 11.04 1.90 -10.50
CA TYR A 57 10.66 2.69 -11.66
C TYR A 57 10.97 1.95 -12.97
N GLY A 58 9.95 1.81 -13.82
CA GLY A 58 10.07 1.10 -15.10
C GLY A 58 10.06 -0.43 -14.98
N GLN A 59 9.82 -0.98 -13.79
CA GLN A 59 9.66 -2.42 -13.60
C GLN A 59 8.19 -2.79 -13.56
N GLU A 60 7.82 -3.84 -14.29
CA GLU A 60 6.53 -4.49 -14.13
C GLU A 60 6.56 -5.29 -12.83
N ILE A 61 5.66 -4.96 -11.91
CA ILE A 61 5.56 -5.63 -10.62
C ILE A 61 4.17 -6.24 -10.46
N GLU A 62 4.13 -7.49 -10.02
CA GLU A 62 2.88 -8.13 -9.63
C GLU A 62 2.59 -7.81 -8.16
N VAL A 63 1.40 -7.29 -7.89
CA VAL A 63 0.94 -6.94 -6.55
C VAL A 63 -0.29 -7.78 -6.20
N GLU A 64 -0.14 -8.67 -5.23
CA GLU A 64 -1.22 -9.46 -4.68
C GLU A 64 -1.76 -8.81 -3.40
N ILE A 65 -3.07 -8.51 -3.37
CA ILE A 65 -3.73 -7.93 -2.20
C ILE A 65 -4.22 -9.07 -1.29
N LEU A 66 -3.72 -9.13 -0.06
CA LEU A 66 -4.07 -10.17 0.89
C LEU A 66 -5.20 -9.76 1.84
N LYS A 67 -5.08 -8.58 2.48
CA LYS A 67 -6.04 -8.15 3.50
C LYS A 67 -6.08 -6.65 3.67
N LYS A 68 -7.27 -6.09 3.87
CA LYS A 68 -7.46 -4.68 4.27
C LYS A 68 -7.08 -4.50 5.74
N ILE A 69 -6.19 -3.56 6.05
CA ILE A 69 -5.84 -3.23 7.44
C ILE A 69 -6.55 -1.98 7.94
N ARG A 70 -6.88 -1.02 7.06
CA ARG A 70 -7.71 0.14 7.42
C ARG A 70 -8.32 0.83 6.20
N GLU A 71 -9.30 1.68 6.46
CA GLU A 71 -9.84 2.61 5.47
C GLU A 71 -8.88 3.79 5.23
N ASN A 72 -9.11 4.48 4.11
CA ASN A 72 -8.39 5.71 3.81
C ASN A 72 -8.77 6.77 4.86
N LYS A 73 -7.78 7.51 5.35
CA LYS A 73 -7.95 8.55 6.36
C LYS A 73 -7.21 9.79 5.91
N LYS A 74 -7.87 10.95 5.96
CA LYS A 74 -7.22 12.25 5.79
C LYS A 74 -6.49 12.62 7.09
N PHE A 75 -5.27 13.14 6.97
CA PHE A 75 -4.48 13.62 8.10
C PHE A 75 -4.37 15.14 8.01
N ASP A 76 -4.49 15.81 9.16
CA ASP A 76 -4.40 17.27 9.25
C ASP A 76 -2.94 17.73 9.36
N SER A 77 -2.01 16.81 9.61
CA SER A 77 -0.58 17.10 9.77
C SER A 77 0.32 15.96 9.30
N GLN A 78 1.53 16.32 8.84
CA GLN A 78 2.54 15.36 8.43
C GLN A 78 2.95 14.40 9.56
N SER A 79 3.00 14.90 10.81
CA SER A 79 3.29 14.06 11.98
C SER A 79 2.28 12.93 12.15
N GLU A 80 0.98 13.23 12.01
CA GLU A 80 -0.07 12.21 12.12
C GLU A 80 0.02 11.17 11.01
N LEU A 81 0.32 11.60 9.78
CA LEU A 81 0.56 10.70 8.65
C LEU A 81 1.71 9.75 8.97
N VAL A 82 2.85 10.26 9.43
CA VAL A 82 4.04 9.45 9.76
C VAL A 82 3.74 8.46 10.89
N GLU A 83 3.04 8.90 11.94
CA GLU A 83 2.64 8.02 13.03
C GLU A 83 1.70 6.91 12.56
N GLN A 84 0.77 7.22 11.66
CA GLN A 84 -0.12 6.22 11.09
C GLN A 84 0.63 5.25 10.19
N MET A 85 1.55 5.73 9.33
CA MET A 85 2.36 4.86 8.48
C MET A 85 3.20 3.87 9.29
N LYS A 86 3.74 4.29 10.45
CA LYS A 86 4.45 3.38 11.37
C LYS A 86 3.52 2.30 11.95
N LYS A 87 2.27 2.63 12.27
CA LYS A 87 1.28 1.66 12.75
C LYS A 87 0.89 0.69 11.64
N ASP A 88 0.73 1.18 10.42
CA ASP A 88 0.42 0.38 9.24
C ASP A 88 1.57 -0.61 8.94
N GLU A 89 2.82 -0.14 9.01
CA GLU A 89 4.01 -0.99 8.85
C GLU A 89 4.07 -2.08 9.93
N LYS A 90 3.83 -1.71 11.19
CA LYS A 90 3.79 -2.67 12.29
C LYS A 90 2.71 -3.73 12.06
N ALA A 91 1.50 -3.33 11.69
CA ALA A 91 0.40 -4.26 11.41
C ALA A 91 0.73 -5.22 10.26
N ALA A 92 1.40 -4.73 9.21
CA ALA A 92 1.89 -5.56 8.12
C ALA A 92 2.93 -6.58 8.61
N ARG A 93 3.92 -6.12 9.38
CA ARG A 93 4.94 -7.02 9.97
C ARG A 93 4.31 -8.06 10.90
N GLU A 94 3.29 -7.70 11.69
CA GLU A 94 2.56 -8.63 12.55
C GLU A 94 1.76 -9.66 11.73
N PHE A 95 1.18 -9.25 10.60
CA PHE A 95 0.47 -10.13 9.69
C PHE A 95 1.41 -11.17 9.04
N PHE A 96 2.56 -10.73 8.51
CA PHE A 96 3.54 -11.63 7.88
C PHE A 96 4.38 -12.42 8.91
N GLY A 97 4.64 -11.84 10.08
CA GLY A 97 5.39 -12.47 11.17
C GLY A 97 4.60 -13.51 11.94
N SER A 98 3.28 -13.33 12.11
CA SER A 98 2.40 -14.37 12.66
C SER A 98 2.30 -15.58 11.73
N ASN A 99 2.50 -15.39 10.42
CA ASN A 99 2.38 -16.45 9.40
C ASN A 99 3.66 -17.30 9.25
N SER A 100 4.75 -17.00 9.99
CA SER A 100 5.96 -17.85 10.06
C SER A 100 5.87 -18.92 11.16
N ARG A 101 4.66 -19.25 11.63
CA ARG A 101 4.44 -20.14 12.77
C ARG A 101 3.22 -21.03 12.58
N GLU A 102 3.12 -21.69 11.43
CA GLU A 102 2.31 -22.90 11.22
C GLU A 102 3.10 -23.93 10.41
#